data_AF-A0A662I659-F1
#
_entry.id   AF-A0A662I659-F1
#
_cell.length_a   1.000
_cell.length_b   1.000
_cell.length_c   1.000
_cell.angle_alpha   90.00
_cell.angle_beta   90.00
_cell.angle_gamma   90.00
#
_symmetry.space_group_name_H-M   'P 1'
#
loop_
_entity.id
_entity.type
_entity.pdbx_description
1 polymer ?
#
loop_
_entity_poly.entity_id
_entity_poly.type
_entity_poly.pdbx_seq_one_letter_code
_entity_poly.pdbx_strand_id
1 'polypeptide(L)' 'MSSRTTITILYKTKKALEALKREESWDEFLLKLIAEVQRFRREKNRKKLSEIFEAEYDEVKIKKWAREYY' A
#
# COMPACT_ATOMS: atom_id res chain seq x y z
N MET A 1 -19.27 -22.73 -8.32
CA MET A 1 -18.79 -22.55 -9.72
C MET A 1 -18.04 -21.24 -9.79
N SER A 2 -16.80 -21.23 -10.28
CA SER A 2 -16.10 -19.98 -10.59
C SER A 2 -16.69 -19.41 -11.89
N SER A 3 -17.33 -18.24 -11.81
CA SER A 3 -17.77 -17.52 -13.01
C SER A 3 -16.58 -16.78 -13.61
N ARG A 4 -16.31 -17.01 -14.89
CA ARG A 4 -15.28 -16.25 -15.61
C ARG A 4 -15.85 -14.89 -16.00
N THR A 5 -15.03 -13.86 -15.83
CA THR A 5 -15.35 -12.49 -16.22
C THR A 5 -14.25 -11.94 -17.13
N THR A 6 -14.54 -10.86 -17.85
CA THR A 6 -13.57 -10.22 -18.75
C THR A 6 -13.43 -8.76 -18.35
N ILE A 7 -12.18 -8.28 -18.29
CA ILE A 7 -11.86 -6.88 -18.03
C ILE A 7 -11.28 -6.29 -19.31
N THR A 8 -11.93 -5.28 -19.85
CA THR A 8 -11.43 -4.58 -21.05
C THR A 8 -10.38 -3.56 -20.64
N ILE A 9 -9.18 -3.67 -21.21
CA ILE A 9 -8.06 -2.76 -20.98
C ILE A 9 -7.40 -2.38 -22.30
N LEU A 10 -6.65 -1.27 -22.30
CA LEU A 10 -5.86 -0.87 -23.46
C LEU A 10 -4.79 -1.92 -23.78
N TYR A 11 -4.50 -2.09 -25.07
CA TYR A 11 -3.48 -3.02 -25.56
C TYR A 11 -2.11 -2.80 -24.89
N LYS A 12 -1.69 -1.53 -24.77
CA LYS A 12 -0.42 -1.16 -24.11
C LYS A 12 -0.35 -1.64 -22.66
N THR A 13 -1.47 -1.59 -21.95
CA THR A 13 -1.57 -2.04 -20.55
C THR A 13 -1.46 -3.56 -20.47
N LYS A 14 -2.14 -4.28 -21.38
CA LYS A 14 -2.04 -5.74 -21.47
C LYS A 14 -0.60 -6.19 -21.72
N LYS A 15 0.10 -5.57 -22.68
CA LYS A 15 1.53 -5.84 -22.98
C LYS A 15 2.44 -5.65 -21.77
N ALA A 16 2.24 -4.56 -21.01
CA ALA A 16 3.02 -4.31 -19.80
C ALA A 16 2.77 -5.39 -18.73
N LEU A 17 1.52 -5.80 -18.54
CA LEU A 17 1.17 -6.87 -17.61
C LEU A 17 1.72 -8.23 -18.06
N GLU A 18 1.71 -8.54 -19.36
CA GLU A 18 2.28 -9.77 -19.91
C GLU A 18 3.79 -9.88 -19.64
N ALA A 19 4.52 -8.77 -19.80
CA ALA A 19 5.96 -8.72 -19.49
C ALA A 19 6.25 -9.02 -18.01
N LEU A 20 5.32 -8.67 -17.10
CA LEU A 20 5.44 -8.93 -15.67
C LEU A 20 4.95 -10.33 -15.27
N LYS A 21 3.89 -10.83 -15.92
CA LYS A 21 3.27 -12.14 -15.65
C LYS A 21 4.23 -13.31 -15.88
N ARG A 22 5.12 -13.19 -16.89
CA ARG A 22 6.01 -14.27 -17.32
C ARG A 22 5.18 -15.54 -17.65
N GLU A 23 5.49 -16.67 -17.01
CA GLU A 23 4.88 -17.98 -17.27
C GLU A 23 3.63 -18.27 -16.41
N GLU A 24 3.29 -17.41 -15.44
CA GLU A 24 2.20 -17.65 -14.47
C GLU A 24 0.81 -17.52 -15.12
N SER A 25 -0.25 -18.08 -14.52
CA SER A 25 -1.61 -17.82 -15.02
C SER A 25 -2.05 -16.36 -14.78
N TRP A 26 -3.02 -15.87 -15.55
CA TRP A 26 -3.55 -14.51 -15.34
C TRP A 26 -4.18 -14.34 -13.95
N ASP A 27 -4.87 -15.36 -13.46
CA ASP A 27 -5.54 -15.32 -12.16
C ASP A 27 -4.51 -15.26 -11.01
N GLU A 28 -3.49 -16.11 -11.04
CA GLU A 28 -2.42 -16.10 -10.02
C GLU A 28 -1.66 -14.76 -10.02
N PHE A 29 -1.30 -14.27 -11.20
CA PHE A 29 -0.58 -13.01 -11.34
C PHE A 29 -1.39 -11.83 -10.82
N LEU A 30 -2.67 -11.71 -11.21
CA LEU A 30 -3.52 -10.61 -10.76
C LEU A 30 -3.81 -10.69 -9.26
N LEU A 31 -3.95 -11.89 -8.68
CA LEU A 31 -4.09 -12.06 -7.23
C LEU A 31 -2.84 -11.63 -6.47
N LYS A 32 -1.64 -12.00 -6.96
CA LYS A 32 -0.37 -11.54 -6.39
C LYS A 32 -0.24 -10.02 -6.47
N LEU A 33 -0.58 -9.43 -7.62
CA LEU A 33 -0.55 -7.99 -7.82
C LEU A 33 -1.49 -7.25 -6.83
N ILE A 34 -2.68 -7.80 -6.57
CA ILE A 34 -3.60 -7.27 -5.56
C ILE A 34 -2.95 -7.30 -4.17
N ALA A 35 -2.35 -8.44 -3.78
CA ALA A 35 -1.70 -8.59 -2.48
C ALA A 35 -0.53 -7.60 -2.29
N GLU A 36 0.24 -7.37 -3.35
CA GLU A 36 1.34 -6.42 -3.37
C GLU A 36 0.85 -4.96 -3.24
N VAL A 37 -0.18 -4.58 -4.01
CA VAL A 37 -0.82 -3.26 -3.88
C VAL A 37 -1.37 -3.04 -2.48
N GLN A 38 -2.00 -4.05 -1.87
CA GLN A 38 -2.48 -3.97 -0.49
C GLN A 38 -1.32 -3.83 0.51
N ARG A 39 -0.22 -4.56 0.32
CA ARG A 39 0.98 -4.45 1.16
C ARG A 39 1.56 -3.03 1.06
N PHE A 40 1.73 -2.50 -0.14
CA PHE A 40 2.25 -1.16 -0.37
C PHE A 40 1.35 -0.08 0.27
N ARG A 41 0.03 -0.21 0.13
CA ARG A 41 -0.93 0.70 0.78
C ARG A 41 -0.85 0.63 2.31
N ARG A 42 -0.77 -0.58 2.89
CA ARG A 42 -0.59 -0.76 4.34
C ARG A 42 0.70 -0.13 4.82
N GLU A 43 1.80 -0.30 4.09
CA GLU A 43 3.10 0.25 4.46
C GLU A 43 3.12 1.78 4.36
N LYS A 44 2.53 2.35 3.31
CA LYS A 44 2.36 3.80 3.19
C LYS A 44 1.53 4.37 4.33
N ASN A 45 0.45 3.67 4.73
CA ASN A 45 -0.37 4.08 5.87
C ASN A 45 0.38 3.93 7.19
N ARG A 46 1.20 2.89 7.38
CA ARG A 46 2.07 2.77 8.56
C ARG A 46 3.08 3.90 8.65
N LYS A 47 3.72 4.27 7.54
CA LYS A 47 4.66 5.42 7.50
C LYS A 47 3.97 6.73 7.86
N LYS A 48 2.77 6.97 7.32
CA LYS A 48 1.96 8.13 7.72
C LYS A 48 1.56 8.11 9.19
N LEU A 49 1.21 6.93 9.73
CA LEU A 49 0.89 6.79 11.15
C LEU A 49 2.11 7.04 12.02
N SER A 50 3.30 6.54 11.66
CA SER A 50 4.52 6.82 12.40
C SER A 50 4.90 8.30 12.38
N GLU A 51 4.72 8.99 11.24
CA GLU A 51 4.93 10.44 11.15
C GLU A 51 3.96 11.21 12.06
N ILE A 52 2.68 10.80 12.13
CA ILE A 52 1.70 11.40 13.05
C ILE A 52 2.08 11.11 14.52
N PHE A 53 2.49 9.88 14.85
CA PHE A 53 2.87 9.51 16.21
C PHE A 53 4.16 10.20 16.67
N GLU A 54 5.15 10.40 15.79
CA GLU A 54 6.35 11.18 16.10
C GLU A 54 5.99 12.66 16.37
N ALA A 55 5.12 13.25 15.54
CA ALA A 55 4.63 14.60 15.76
C ALA A 55 3.87 14.75 17.09
N GLU A 56 3.01 13.79 17.45
CA GLU A 56 2.32 13.80 18.75
C GLU A 56 3.28 13.58 19.94
N TYR A 57 4.31 12.74 19.79
CA TYR A 57 5.30 12.50 20.85
C TYR A 57 6.13 13.74 21.18
N ASP A 58 6.50 14.51 20.17
CA ASP A 58 7.24 15.76 20.35
C ASP A 58 6.38 16.84 21.01
N GLU A 59 5.10 16.97 20.64
CA GLU A 59 4.17 17.90 21.30
C GLU A 59 3.96 17.57 22.79
N VAL A 60 3.86 16.29 23.15
CA VAL A 60 3.65 15.85 24.53
C VAL A 60 4.90 16.09 25.39
N LYS A 61 6.11 15.89 24.84
CA LYS A 61 7.38 16.21 25.53
C LYS A 61 7.50 17.71 25.81
N ILE A 62 7.21 18.55 24.82
CA ILE A 62 7.30 20.01 24.96
C ILE A 62 6.35 20.52 26.06
N LYS A 63 5.11 20.00 26.12
CA LYS A 63 4.14 20.38 27.17
C LYS A 63 4.54 19.93 28.57
N LYS A 64 5.20 18.78 28.73
CA LYS A 64 5.72 18.33 30.03
C LYS A 64 6.86 19.21 30.53
N TRP A 65 7.80 19.55 29.64
CA TRP A 65 8.95 20.40 29.98
C TRP A 65 8.51 21.81 30.35
N ALA A 66 7.54 22.39 29.63
CA ALA A 66 7.00 23.70 29.96
C ALA A 66 6.31 23.79 31.33
N ARG A 67 5.91 22.64 31.91
CA ARG A 67 5.22 22.55 33.20
C ARG A 67 6.16 22.31 34.39
N GLU A 68 7.39 21.85 34.13
CA GLU A 68 8.42 21.63 35.16
C GLU A 68 9.28 22.88 35.41
N TYR A 69 9.23 23.86 34.51
CA TYR A 69 10.04 25.09 34.58
C TYR A 69 9.21 26.38 34.84
N TYR A 70 7.96 26.25 35.28
CA TYR A 70 7.10 27.36 35.74
C TYR A 70 6.49 27.06 37.11
#